data_AF-A0A8B8CVI0-F1
#
_entry.id   AF-A0A8B8CVI0-F1
#
_cell.length_a   1.000
_cell.length_b   1.000
_cell.length_c   1.000
_cell.angle_alpha   90.00
_cell.angle_beta   90.00
_cell.angle_gamma   90.00
#
_symmetry.space_group_name_H-M   'P 1'
#
loop_
_entity.id
_entity.type
_entity.pdbx_description
1 polymer ?
#
loop_
_entity_poly.entity_id
_entity_poly.type
_entity_poly.pdbx_seq_one_letter_code
_entity_poly.pdbx_strand_id
1 'polypeptide(L)'
;MNTTYLLVFFITVSSITAEILIRGTERVGLGSQARLQCIARENDNQQPRELRWFHNGRLVVKTYRNIITEQYNENRDGYTLSELTIPRVEDADRGQYTCKTDRKHQASLYLTVD
;
A
#
# COMPACT_ATOMS: atom_id res chain seq x y z
N MET A 1 -31.44 49.42 19.47
CA MET A 1 -30.18 48.71 19.74
C MET A 1 -30.37 47.28 19.27
N ASN A 2 -29.88 46.92 18.09
CA ASN A 2 -30.02 45.56 17.54
C ASN A 2 -28.66 44.87 17.58
N THR A 3 -28.52 43.88 18.46
CA THR A 3 -27.33 43.06 18.59
C THR A 3 -27.45 41.89 17.61
N THR A 4 -26.60 41.87 16.58
CA THR A 4 -26.51 40.74 15.63
C THR A 4 -25.64 39.65 16.25
N TYR A 5 -26.21 38.46 16.45
CA TYR A 5 -25.45 37.29 16.89
C TYR A 5 -24.84 36.60 15.67
N LEU A 6 -23.50 36.59 15.58
CA LEU A 6 -22.75 35.76 14.63
C LEU A 6 -22.59 34.36 15.23
N LEU A 7 -23.31 33.38 14.68
CA LEU A 7 -23.08 31.97 14.96
C LEU A 7 -21.78 31.55 14.26
N VAL A 8 -20.71 31.37 15.02
CA VAL A 8 -19.45 30.80 14.53
C VAL A 8 -19.55 29.27 14.68
N PHE A 9 -19.75 28.58 13.56
CA PHE A 9 -19.72 27.11 13.52
C PHE A 9 -18.27 26.63 13.42
N PHE A 10 -17.75 26.01 14.49
CA PHE A 10 -16.49 25.28 14.44
C PHE A 10 -16.75 23.89 13.85
N ILE A 11 -16.59 23.76 12.52
CA ILE A 11 -16.68 22.46 11.86
C ILE A 11 -15.37 21.72 12.13
N THR A 12 -15.38 20.70 12.98
CA THR A 12 -14.25 19.78 13.10
C THR A 12 -14.26 18.85 11.89
N VAL A 13 -13.36 19.07 10.92
CA VAL A 13 -13.13 18.11 9.85
C VAL A 13 -12.33 16.95 10.45
N SER A 14 -12.99 15.83 10.73
CA SER A 14 -12.30 14.57 11.02
C SER A 14 -11.64 14.11 9.71
N SER A 15 -10.33 14.33 9.56
CA SER A 15 -9.61 13.87 8.37
C SER A 15 -9.46 12.35 8.44
N ILE A 16 -10.34 11.61 7.78
CA ILE A 16 -10.15 10.18 7.55
C ILE A 16 -9.06 10.05 6.48
N THR A 17 -7.82 9.84 6.92
CA THR A 17 -6.66 9.69 6.04
C THR A 17 -6.57 8.26 5.50
N ALA A 18 -6.15 8.12 4.24
CA ALA A 18 -5.86 6.83 3.64
C ALA A 18 -4.79 6.10 4.44
N GLU A 19 -4.99 4.80 4.61
CA GLU A 19 -4.07 3.92 5.31
C GLU A 19 -3.46 2.97 4.30
N ILE A 20 -2.15 3.06 4.12
CA ILE A 20 -1.40 2.14 3.26
C ILE A 20 -0.11 1.73 3.96
N LEU A 21 0.12 0.43 4.01
CA LEU A 21 1.28 -0.17 4.68
C LEU A 21 1.82 -1.31 3.84
N ILE A 22 3.15 -1.42 3.80
CA ILE A 22 3.83 -2.63 3.34
C ILE A 22 4.42 -3.34 4.56
N ARG A 23 4.25 -4.66 4.62
CA ARG A 23 4.85 -5.55 5.62
C ARG A 23 5.41 -6.80 4.95
N GLY A 24 6.26 -7.55 5.66
CA GLY A 24 6.78 -8.83 5.20
C GLY A 24 8.30 -8.87 5.24
N THR A 25 8.92 -9.43 4.21
CA THR A 25 10.38 -9.63 4.14
C THR A 25 11.12 -8.30 3.93
N GLU A 26 11.91 -7.87 4.92
CA GLU A 26 12.81 -6.70 4.80
C GLU A 26 14.26 -7.08 4.49
N ARG A 27 14.69 -8.28 4.93
CA ARG A 27 16.00 -8.85 4.65
C ARG A 27 15.84 -10.28 4.19
N VAL A 28 16.63 -10.70 3.21
CA VAL A 28 16.53 -12.03 2.60
C VAL A 28 17.86 -12.44 2.00
N GLY A 29 18.22 -13.71 2.12
CA GLY A 29 19.42 -14.25 1.49
C GLY A 29 19.21 -14.57 0.02
N LEU A 30 20.29 -14.54 -0.77
CA LEU A 30 20.28 -15.00 -2.16
C LEU A 30 19.67 -16.40 -2.31
N GLY A 31 18.86 -16.58 -3.36
CA GLY A 31 18.20 -17.83 -3.68
C GLY A 31 16.97 -18.17 -2.84
N SER A 32 16.73 -17.43 -1.74
CA SER A 32 15.57 -17.61 -0.86
C SER A 32 14.33 -16.92 -1.41
N GLN A 33 13.17 -17.19 -0.80
CA GLN A 33 11.92 -16.54 -1.15
C GLN A 33 11.74 -15.24 -0.35
N ALA A 34 11.32 -14.16 -1.02
CA ALA A 34 10.81 -12.95 -0.38
C ALA A 34 9.30 -12.82 -0.57
N ARG A 35 8.60 -12.29 0.44
CA ARG A 35 7.15 -12.09 0.43
C ARG A 35 6.82 -10.73 1.03
N LEU A 36 6.19 -9.87 0.22
CA LEU A 36 5.74 -8.53 0.60
C LEU A 36 4.22 -8.46 0.52
N GLN A 37 3.60 -7.85 1.52
CA GLN A 37 2.16 -7.61 1.57
C GLN A 37 1.91 -6.11 1.63
N CYS A 38 1.02 -5.63 0.76
CA CYS A 38 0.48 -4.28 0.79
C CYS A 38 -0.96 -4.33 1.23
N ILE A 39 -1.28 -3.62 2.31
CA ILE A 39 -2.64 -3.46 2.82
C ILE A 39 -2.99 -2.00 2.65
N ALA A 40 -4.09 -1.72 1.95
CA ALA A 40 -4.48 -0.37 1.63
C ALA A 40 -5.98 -0.14 1.81
N ARG A 41 -6.32 1.02 2.35
CA ARG A 41 -7.64 1.57 2.54
C ARG A 41 -7.63 3.05 2.15
N GLU A 42 -8.58 3.46 1.34
CA GLU A 42 -8.75 4.85 0.94
C GLU A 42 -9.49 5.66 2.01
N ASN A 43 -9.48 6.98 1.85
CA ASN A 43 -10.29 7.90 2.65
C ASN A 43 -11.76 7.44 2.68
N ASP A 44 -12.45 7.76 3.78
CA ASP A 44 -13.86 7.39 4.02
C ASP A 44 -14.11 5.87 4.00
N ASN A 45 -13.12 5.06 4.40
CA ASN A 45 -13.17 3.60 4.41
C ASN A 45 -13.50 2.99 3.04
N GLN A 46 -13.13 3.69 1.96
CA GLN A 46 -13.31 3.17 0.61
C GLN A 46 -12.23 2.13 0.29
N GLN A 47 -12.63 1.08 -0.41
CA GLN A 47 -11.71 0.04 -0.85
C GLN A 47 -11.01 0.44 -2.15
N PRO A 48 -9.66 0.42 -2.21
CA PRO A 48 -8.93 0.61 -3.46
C PRO A 48 -9.35 -0.41 -4.52
N ARG A 49 -9.54 0.03 -5.76
CA ARG A 49 -9.93 -0.88 -6.86
C ARG A 49 -8.79 -1.75 -7.36
N GLU A 50 -7.56 -1.26 -7.20
CA GLU A 50 -6.34 -1.90 -7.70
C GLU A 50 -5.16 -1.48 -6.82
N LEU A 51 -4.22 -2.40 -6.58
CA LEU A 51 -2.92 -2.10 -6.01
C LEU A 51 -1.79 -2.47 -6.98
N ARG A 52 -0.90 -1.51 -7.24
CA ARG A 52 0.23 -1.69 -8.16
C ARG A 52 1.55 -1.65 -7.42
N TRP A 53 2.40 -2.64 -7.69
CA TRP A 53 3.75 -2.74 -7.17
C TRP A 53 4.76 -2.07 -8.10
N PHE A 54 5.73 -1.39 -7.51
CA PHE A 54 6.85 -0.78 -8.18
C PHE A 54 8.15 -1.18 -7.50
N HIS A 55 9.19 -1.50 -8.26
CA HIS A 55 10.53 -1.76 -7.78
C HIS A 55 11.47 -0.70 -8.37
N ASN A 56 12.14 0.06 -7.50
CA ASN A 56 12.98 1.19 -7.87
C ASN A 56 12.30 2.15 -8.88
N GLY A 57 11.00 2.41 -8.66
CA GLY A 57 10.17 3.28 -9.49
C GLY A 57 9.61 2.65 -10.77
N ARG A 58 9.98 1.40 -11.11
CA ARG A 58 9.48 0.69 -12.29
C ARG A 58 8.33 -0.24 -11.93
N LEU A 59 7.29 -0.28 -12.76
CA LEU A 59 6.13 -1.15 -12.55
C LEU A 59 6.56 -2.62 -12.51
N VAL A 60 6.16 -3.33 -11.47
CA VAL A 60 6.33 -4.79 -11.37
C VAL A 60 5.13 -5.45 -12.02
N VAL A 61 5.38 -6.25 -13.04
CA VAL A 61 4.35 -7.05 -13.72
C VAL A 61 4.41 -8.50 -13.24
N LYS A 62 3.26 -9.18 -13.26
CA LYS A 62 3.16 -10.60 -12.90
C LYS A 62 3.95 -11.45 -13.89
N THR A 63 4.84 -12.28 -13.37
CA THR A 63 5.67 -13.22 -14.14
C THR A 63 5.88 -14.50 -13.33
N TYR A 64 6.68 -15.44 -13.85
CA TYR A 64 7.11 -16.61 -13.07
C TYR A 64 8.05 -16.23 -11.90
N ARG A 65 8.72 -15.07 -11.97
CA ARG A 65 9.56 -14.55 -10.87
C ARG A 65 8.82 -13.64 -9.91
N ASN A 66 7.79 -12.95 -10.40
CA ASN A 66 6.98 -12.01 -9.62
C ASN A 66 5.55 -12.52 -9.54
N ILE A 67 5.24 -13.25 -8.48
CA ILE A 67 3.89 -13.79 -8.27
C ILE A 67 3.10 -12.74 -7.51
N ILE A 68 2.08 -12.18 -8.17
CA ILE A 68 1.18 -11.19 -7.58
C ILE A 68 -0.21 -11.80 -7.40
N THR A 69 -0.76 -11.65 -6.20
CA THR A 69 -2.15 -11.97 -5.86
C THR A 69 -2.81 -10.77 -5.20
N GLU A 70 -4.10 -10.58 -5.46
CA GLU A 70 -4.90 -9.52 -4.84
C GLU A 70 -6.15 -10.13 -4.22
N GLN A 71 -6.53 -9.61 -3.05
CA GLN A 71 -7.69 -10.03 -2.27
C GLN A 71 -8.44 -8.79 -1.80
N TYR A 72 -9.75 -8.81 -1.99
CA TYR A 72 -10.66 -7.75 -1.57
C TYR A 72 -11.34 -8.20 -0.29
N ASN A 73 -11.18 -7.46 0.81
CA ASN A 73 -11.95 -7.72 2.02
C ASN A 73 -13.29 -6.96 1.95
N GLU A 74 -14.38 -7.69 1.77
CA GLU A 74 -15.74 -7.15 1.66
C GLU A 74 -16.37 -6.76 3.02
N ASN A 75 -15.67 -6.98 4.15
CA ASN A 75 -16.16 -6.56 5.47
C ASN A 75 -16.08 -5.03 5.67
N ARG A 76 -16.71 -4.53 6.75
CA ARG A 76 -16.92 -3.10 7.07
C ARG A 76 -15.68 -2.19 7.03
N ASP A 77 -14.47 -2.75 7.05
CA ASP A 77 -13.22 -1.99 7.09
C ASP A 77 -12.61 -1.72 5.70
N GLY A 78 -13.15 -2.30 4.62
CA GLY A 78 -12.94 -1.87 3.23
C GLY A 78 -11.47 -1.76 2.79
N TYR A 79 -10.66 -2.80 3.00
CA TYR A 79 -9.26 -2.82 2.55
C TYR A 79 -9.02 -3.77 1.37
N THR A 80 -8.03 -3.43 0.55
CA THR A 80 -7.47 -4.32 -0.48
C THR A 80 -6.11 -4.80 -0.01
N LEU A 81 -5.87 -6.10 -0.14
CA LEU A 81 -4.59 -6.74 0.15
C LEU A 81 -3.97 -7.20 -1.16
N SER A 82 -2.75 -6.77 -1.44
CA SER A 82 -1.94 -7.30 -2.55
C SER A 82 -0.67 -7.93 -2.00
N GLU A 83 -0.31 -9.09 -2.53
CA GLU A 83 0.89 -9.81 -2.14
C GLU A 83 1.79 -10.03 -3.34
N LEU A 84 3.05 -9.61 -3.19
CA LEU A 84 4.14 -9.86 -4.11
C LEU A 84 5.08 -10.90 -3.52
N THR A 85 5.23 -12.03 -4.22
CA THR A 85 6.18 -13.09 -3.87
C THR A 85 7.26 -13.20 -4.94
N ILE A 86 8.52 -13.21 -4.50
CA ILE A 86 9.71 -13.46 -5.32
C ILE A 86 10.25 -14.84 -4.90
N PRO A 87 9.99 -15.92 -5.65
CA PRO A 87 10.31 -17.28 -5.22
C PRO A 87 11.80 -17.54 -5.01
N ARG A 88 12.65 -16.88 -5.80
CA ARG A 88 14.10 -17.00 -5.77
C ARG A 88 14.72 -15.62 -5.95
N VAL A 89 15.18 -15.04 -4.85
CA VAL A 89 15.79 -13.70 -4.79
C VAL A 89 17.19 -13.71 -5.42
N GLU A 90 17.48 -12.66 -6.18
CA GLU A 90 18.79 -12.32 -6.71
C GLU A 90 19.21 -10.92 -6.24
N ASP A 91 20.49 -10.56 -6.41
CA ASP A 91 21.02 -9.26 -6.00
C ASP A 91 20.26 -8.08 -6.66
N ALA A 92 19.80 -8.27 -7.90
CA ALA A 92 19.01 -7.30 -8.64
C ALA A 92 17.62 -7.03 -8.02
N ASP A 93 17.10 -7.93 -7.17
CA ASP A 93 15.82 -7.74 -6.48
C ASP A 93 15.96 -6.78 -5.29
N ARG A 94 17.19 -6.44 -4.86
CA ARG A 94 17.46 -5.41 -3.84
C ARG A 94 16.86 -4.08 -4.25
N GLY A 95 16.31 -3.34 -3.29
CA GLY A 95 15.90 -1.96 -3.50
C GLY A 95 14.56 -1.61 -2.90
N GLN A 96 14.04 -0.47 -3.34
CA GLN A 96 12.80 0.07 -2.81
C GLN A 96 11.59 -0.52 -3.55
N TYR A 97 10.73 -1.19 -2.80
CA TYR A 97 9.41 -1.62 -3.24
C TYR A 97 8.37 -0.61 -2.80
N THR A 98 7.53 -0.17 -3.73
CA THR A 98 6.45 0.77 -3.48
C THR A 98 5.14 0.15 -3.93
N CYS A 99 4.14 0.17 -3.07
CA CYS A 99 2.77 -0.18 -3.40
C CYS A 99 1.97 1.11 -3.58
N LYS A 100 1.19 1.22 -4.65
CA LYS A 100 0.35 2.38 -4.95
C LYS A 100 -1.09 1.97 -5.21
N THR A 101 -2.03 2.75 -4.70
CA THR A 101 -3.45 2.62 -5.00
C THR A 101 -3.83 3.31 -6.31
N ASP A 102 -5.06 3.10 -6.78
CA ASP A 102 -5.66 3.83 -7.90
C ASP A 102 -5.81 5.33 -7.63
N ARG A 103 -5.89 5.75 -6.36
CA ARG A 103 -5.91 7.17 -5.94
C ARG A 103 -4.53 7.76 -5.63
N LYS A 104 -3.46 7.04 -5.96
CA LYS A 104 -2.05 7.46 -5.80
C LYS A 104 -1.56 7.56 -4.35
N HIS A 105 -2.29 7.06 -3.37
CA HIS A 105 -1.72 6.81 -2.04
C HIS A 105 -0.69 5.69 -2.15
N GLN A 106 0.39 5.78 -1.37
CA GLN A 106 1.50 4.85 -1.48
C GLN A 106 2.24 4.61 -0.17
N ALA A 107 2.78 3.40 -0.02
CA ALA A 107 3.77 3.06 1.00
C ALA A 107 5.02 2.49 0.33
N SER A 108 6.16 2.54 1.02
CA SER A 108 7.42 1.97 0.51
C SER A 108 8.15 1.18 1.59
N LEU A 109 8.85 0.13 1.17
CA LEU A 109 9.71 -0.71 1.98
C LEU A 109 10.99 -1.02 1.19
N TYR A 110 12.14 -1.05 1.85
CA TYR A 110 13.41 -1.40 1.21
C TYR A 110 13.75 -2.87 1.48
N LEU A 111 13.91 -3.67 0.43
CA LEU A 111 14.35 -5.05 0.53
C LEU A 111 15.88 -5.10 0.50
N THR A 112 16.47 -5.60 1.58
CA THR A 112 17.89 -5.90 1.68
C THR A 112 18.13 -7.34 1.24
N VAL A 113 19.14 -7.53 0.39
CA VAL A 113 19.61 -8.85 -0.04
C VAL A 113 20.98 -9.09 0.57
N ASP A 114 21.09 -10.17 1.35
CA ASP A 114 22.30 -10.62 2.05
C ASP A 114 22.97 -11.80 1.30
#